data_AF-A0A2H3BRH2-F1
#
_entry.id   AF-A0A2H3BRH2-F1
#
_cell.length_a   1.000
_cell.length_b   1.000
_cell.length_c   1.000
_cell.angle_alpha   90.00
_cell.angle_beta   90.00
_cell.angle_gamma   90.00
#
_symmetry.space_group_name_H-M   'P 1'
#
loop_
_entity.id
_entity.type
_entity.pdbx_description
1 polymer ?
#
loop_
_entity_poly.entity_id
_entity_poly.type
_entity_poly.pdbx_seq_one_letter_code
_entity_poly.pdbx_strand_id
1 'polypeptide(L)'
;MKSRNTSRRDHDSEGASGSKPLSMCDALSHLHDMEASVFNIMDHLITQVNNIDNPDSRENTFAILQPLNDSALDFITPVVNAWDDTTVMEYFAHHLRPPPGTCFDSDRYQSVRRNTQRAREVLPYLDATIVRMEAPLTAQLRRLKDQESRFLKWPPWPSPSPELVNLLDNLPQTLSALRYYCRQTMQYLDAIEGFVVCLNDFFSDERRAAAFGRRREFVEALHDLADIAAKSQEAARYHPGVLWYYKDRESIHRSRILQGLDASVNRDHKIMLSIFFCVVLIVILVFWALF
;
A
#
# COMPACT_ATOMS: atom_id res chain seq x y z
N MET A 1 -63.74 -32.99 -27.48
CA MET A 1 -62.90 -33.76 -28.42
C MET A 1 -61.66 -32.96 -28.80
N LYS A 2 -60.49 -33.62 -28.65
CA LYS A 2 -59.17 -33.41 -29.26
C LYS A 2 -58.34 -32.14 -28.98
N SER A 3 -57.33 -32.38 -28.14
CA SER A 3 -56.02 -31.74 -28.00
C SER A 3 -55.20 -31.74 -29.30
N ARG A 4 -54.32 -30.72 -29.44
CA ARG A 4 -52.97 -30.92 -29.96
C ARG A 4 -51.98 -29.87 -29.42
N ASN A 5 -51.05 -30.35 -28.62
CA ASN A 5 -49.74 -29.75 -28.35
C ASN A 5 -48.81 -29.89 -29.55
N THR A 6 -47.94 -28.89 -29.76
CA THR A 6 -46.50 -28.97 -30.16
C THR A 6 -45.92 -27.56 -30.05
N SER A 7 -45.03 -27.25 -29.11
CA SER A 7 -43.57 -27.50 -29.12
C SER A 7 -42.74 -26.28 -29.59
N ARG A 8 -42.14 -25.60 -28.61
CA ARG A 8 -40.71 -25.23 -28.50
C ARG A 8 -40.07 -24.22 -29.46
N ARG A 9 -39.60 -23.11 -28.88
CA ARG A 9 -38.26 -22.47 -28.98
C ARG A 9 -38.32 -21.24 -28.05
N ASP A 10 -37.78 -21.26 -26.84
CA ASP A 10 -36.35 -21.16 -26.52
C ASP A 10 -35.63 -20.22 -27.50
N HIS A 11 -35.71 -18.93 -27.20
CA HIS A 11 -34.64 -18.00 -27.52
C HIS A 11 -34.31 -17.22 -26.26
N ASP A 12 -33.27 -17.73 -25.59
CA ASP A 12 -32.46 -16.98 -24.65
C ASP A 12 -32.07 -15.64 -25.26
N SER A 13 -32.23 -14.58 -24.49
CA SER A 13 -31.44 -13.37 -24.63
C SER A 13 -30.79 -13.11 -23.29
N GLU A 14 -29.77 -13.94 -23.02
CA GLU A 14 -28.62 -13.53 -22.23
C GLU A 14 -28.09 -12.22 -22.81
N GLY A 15 -28.16 -11.13 -22.04
CA GLY A 15 -27.74 -9.84 -22.57
C GLY A 15 -28.01 -8.62 -21.71
N ALA A 16 -27.98 -8.75 -20.39
CA ALA A 16 -27.73 -7.63 -19.49
C ALA A 16 -27.44 -8.21 -18.11
N SER A 17 -26.16 -8.35 -17.76
CA SER A 17 -25.78 -8.35 -16.35
C SER A 17 -26.16 -6.98 -15.80
N GLY A 18 -27.41 -6.86 -15.33
CA GLY A 18 -27.90 -5.70 -14.61
C GLY A 18 -27.21 -5.65 -13.26
N SER A 19 -25.95 -5.24 -13.24
CA SER A 19 -25.33 -4.78 -12.00
C SER A 19 -26.07 -3.51 -11.61
N LYS A 20 -26.79 -3.57 -10.48
CA LYS A 20 -27.37 -2.40 -9.85
C LYS A 20 -26.27 -1.32 -9.76
N PRO A 21 -26.54 -0.07 -10.14
CA PRO A 21 -25.54 0.99 -10.01
C PRO A 21 -25.08 1.04 -8.54
N LEU A 22 -23.76 0.99 -8.35
CA LEU A 22 -23.15 1.01 -7.03
C LEU A 22 -23.57 2.29 -6.31
N SER A 23 -24.14 2.16 -5.11
CA SER A 23 -24.50 3.36 -4.34
C SER A 23 -23.24 4.01 -3.77
N MET A 24 -23.29 5.31 -3.51
CA MET A 24 -22.16 6.03 -2.90
C MET A 24 -21.82 5.49 -1.51
N CYS A 25 -22.82 5.08 -0.73
CA CYS A 25 -22.60 4.42 0.56
C CYS A 25 -21.82 3.11 0.38
N ASP A 26 -22.24 2.27 -0.57
CA ASP A 26 -21.54 1.01 -0.86
C ASP A 26 -20.11 1.28 -1.36
N ALA A 27 -19.91 2.33 -2.17
CA ALA A 27 -18.59 2.70 -2.66
C ALA A 27 -17.65 3.13 -1.52
N LEU A 28 -18.13 3.92 -0.56
CA LEU A 28 -17.36 4.34 0.61
C LEU A 28 -17.03 3.17 1.53
N SER A 29 -18.02 2.31 1.81
CA SER A 29 -17.82 1.11 2.64
C SER A 29 -16.86 0.12 1.98
N HIS A 30 -17.03 -0.15 0.70
CA HIS A 30 -16.10 -1.06 0.01
C HIS A 30 -14.72 -0.43 -0.18
N LEU A 31 -14.61 0.90 -0.39
CA LEU A 31 -13.30 1.56 -0.41
C LEU A 31 -12.53 1.31 0.89
N HIS A 32 -13.21 1.42 2.03
CA HIS A 32 -12.65 1.09 3.34
C HIS A 32 -12.13 -0.33 3.41
N ASP A 33 -12.97 -1.31 3.08
CA ASP A 33 -12.59 -2.72 3.18
C ASP A 33 -11.42 -3.08 2.26
N MET A 34 -11.42 -2.53 1.03
CA MET A 34 -10.36 -2.81 0.06
C MET A 34 -9.05 -2.14 0.43
N GLU A 35 -9.08 -0.86 0.82
CA GLU A 35 -7.89 -0.14 1.27
C GLU A 35 -7.29 -0.79 2.53
N ALA A 36 -8.12 -1.13 3.51
CA ALA A 36 -7.68 -1.85 4.71
C ALA A 36 -7.06 -3.22 4.36
N SER A 37 -7.58 -3.91 3.36
CA SER A 37 -7.00 -5.17 2.87
C SER A 37 -5.63 -4.97 2.22
N VAL A 38 -5.43 -3.89 1.46
CA VAL A 38 -4.10 -3.52 0.92
C VAL A 38 -3.14 -3.27 2.08
N PHE A 39 -3.52 -2.44 3.04
CA PHE A 39 -2.70 -2.12 4.21
C PHE A 39 -2.34 -3.37 5.03
N ASN A 40 -3.32 -4.22 5.36
CA ASN A 40 -3.12 -5.41 6.17
C ASN A 40 -2.19 -6.42 5.50
N ILE A 41 -2.27 -6.57 4.17
CA ILE A 41 -1.32 -7.42 3.44
C ILE A 41 0.10 -6.86 3.53
N MET A 42 0.26 -5.54 3.33
CA MET A 42 1.57 -4.89 3.42
C MET A 42 2.16 -5.00 4.83
N ASP A 43 1.37 -4.71 5.86
CA ASP A 43 1.77 -4.83 7.26
C ASP A 43 2.13 -6.28 7.63
N HIS A 44 1.33 -7.25 7.16
CA HIS A 44 1.63 -8.66 7.34
C HIS A 44 2.98 -9.03 6.73
N LEU A 45 3.22 -8.71 5.45
CA LEU A 45 4.49 -9.02 4.77
C LEU A 45 5.69 -8.40 5.52
N ILE A 46 5.59 -7.13 5.90
CA ILE A 46 6.65 -6.42 6.64
C ILE A 46 6.88 -7.04 8.02
N THR A 47 5.81 -7.37 8.74
CA THR A 47 5.87 -8.00 10.07
C THR A 47 6.52 -9.38 10.00
N GLN A 48 6.15 -10.20 9.01
CA GLN A 48 6.77 -11.52 8.82
C GLN A 48 8.27 -11.41 8.52
N VAL A 49 8.69 -10.43 7.70
CA VAL A 49 10.11 -10.18 7.45
C VAL A 49 10.82 -9.67 8.72
N ASN A 50 10.17 -8.83 9.54
CA ASN A 50 10.72 -8.37 10.81
C ASN A 50 11.01 -9.51 11.81
N ASN A 51 10.21 -10.58 11.76
CA ASN A 51 10.35 -11.76 12.62
C ASN A 51 11.50 -12.70 12.20
N ILE A 52 12.21 -12.42 11.11
CA ILE A 52 13.41 -13.19 10.74
C ILE A 52 14.52 -12.91 11.77
N ASP A 53 14.96 -13.96 12.47
CA ASP A 53 15.94 -13.89 13.55
C ASP A 53 17.32 -13.39 13.08
N ASN A 54 17.76 -13.84 11.91
CA ASN A 54 19.07 -13.48 11.39
C ASN A 54 19.04 -12.06 10.79
N PRO A 55 19.85 -11.11 11.31
CA PRO A 55 19.78 -9.70 10.93
C PRO A 55 20.15 -9.46 9.45
N ASP A 56 21.18 -10.13 8.93
CA ASP A 56 21.61 -9.99 7.53
C ASP A 56 20.57 -10.55 6.56
N SER A 57 19.95 -11.66 6.95
CA SER A 57 18.86 -12.31 6.20
C SER A 57 17.60 -11.45 6.16
N ARG A 58 17.26 -10.87 7.31
CA ARG A 58 16.18 -9.91 7.44
C ARG A 58 16.41 -8.68 6.56
N GLU A 59 17.61 -8.10 6.60
CA GLU A 59 17.96 -6.93 5.78
C GLU A 59 17.91 -7.23 4.28
N ASN A 60 18.47 -8.36 3.85
CA ASN A 60 18.40 -8.77 2.44
C ASN A 60 16.96 -8.97 1.98
N THR A 61 16.11 -9.54 2.84
CA THR A 61 14.69 -9.75 2.53
C THR A 61 13.94 -8.42 2.48
N PHE A 62 14.24 -7.49 3.39
CA PHE A 62 13.71 -6.12 3.34
C PHE A 62 14.12 -5.37 2.09
N ALA A 63 15.37 -5.47 1.65
CA ALA A 63 15.83 -4.82 0.43
C ALA A 63 15.04 -5.28 -0.81
N ILE A 64 14.57 -6.53 -0.82
CA ILE A 64 13.70 -7.05 -1.88
C ILE A 64 12.26 -6.53 -1.74
N LEU A 65 11.76 -6.38 -0.51
CA LEU A 65 10.41 -5.90 -0.22
C LEU A 65 10.27 -4.36 -0.32
N GLN A 66 11.36 -3.62 -0.15
CA GLN A 66 11.38 -2.16 -0.09
C GLN A 66 10.71 -1.50 -1.31
N PRO A 67 10.98 -1.91 -2.57
CA PRO A 67 10.30 -1.33 -3.72
C PRO A 67 8.78 -1.49 -3.66
N LEU A 68 8.28 -2.59 -3.08
CA LEU A 68 6.84 -2.80 -2.88
C LEU A 68 6.30 -1.85 -1.81
N ASN A 69 6.99 -1.70 -0.68
CA ASN A 69 6.57 -0.76 0.36
C ASN A 69 6.51 0.68 -0.17
N ASP A 70 7.52 1.10 -0.92
CA ASP A 70 7.54 2.42 -1.57
C ASP A 70 6.37 2.58 -2.54
N SER A 71 6.16 1.61 -3.44
CA SER A 71 5.07 1.66 -4.42
C SER A 71 3.69 1.63 -3.77
N ALA A 72 3.53 0.89 -2.67
CA ALA A 72 2.27 0.81 -1.91
C ALA A 72 1.99 2.12 -1.17
N LEU A 73 3.03 2.75 -0.59
CA LEU A 73 2.91 4.06 0.03
C LEU A 73 2.54 5.15 -0.99
N ASP A 74 3.17 5.14 -2.15
CA ASP A 74 2.89 6.05 -3.27
C ASP A 74 1.48 5.86 -3.84
N PHE A 75 0.86 4.70 -3.61
CA PHE A 75 -0.52 4.38 -3.98
C PHE A 75 -1.53 4.75 -2.88
N ILE A 76 -1.34 4.29 -1.64
CA ILE A 76 -2.30 4.50 -0.55
C ILE A 76 -2.36 5.97 -0.14
N THR A 77 -1.24 6.69 -0.14
CA THR A 77 -1.22 8.11 0.25
C THR A 77 -2.19 8.95 -0.58
N PRO A 78 -2.15 8.95 -1.93
CA PRO A 78 -3.13 9.67 -2.72
C PRO A 78 -4.56 9.10 -2.58
N VAL A 79 -4.75 7.79 -2.39
CA VAL A 79 -6.09 7.23 -2.12
C VAL A 79 -6.70 7.84 -0.86
N VAL A 80 -5.95 7.82 0.25
CA VAL A 80 -6.39 8.36 1.54
C VAL A 80 -6.62 9.86 1.47
N ASN A 81 -5.75 10.61 0.78
CA ASN A 81 -5.95 12.05 0.60
C ASN A 81 -7.20 12.36 -0.24
N ALA A 82 -7.41 11.64 -1.35
CA ALA A 82 -8.61 11.81 -2.17
C ALA A 82 -9.88 11.51 -1.37
N TRP A 83 -9.83 10.48 -0.53
CA TRP A 83 -10.92 10.10 0.35
C TRP A 83 -11.16 11.16 1.44
N ASP A 84 -10.12 11.66 2.09
CA ASP A 84 -10.22 12.72 3.12
C ASP A 84 -10.89 13.99 2.58
N ASP A 85 -10.58 14.33 1.33
CA ASP A 85 -11.16 15.48 0.62
C ASP A 85 -12.63 15.27 0.21
N THR A 86 -13.19 14.07 0.32
CA THR A 86 -14.63 13.82 0.09
C THR A 86 -15.53 14.46 1.15
N THR A 87 -14.95 14.97 2.23
CA THR A 87 -15.60 15.88 3.19
C THR A 87 -16.19 17.14 2.53
N VAL A 88 -15.83 17.43 1.27
CA VAL A 88 -16.55 18.41 0.42
C VAL A 88 -18.07 18.16 0.34
N MET A 89 -18.55 16.93 0.58
CA MET A 89 -19.99 16.65 0.70
C MET A 89 -20.64 17.37 1.89
N GLU A 90 -19.94 17.45 3.01
CA GLU A 90 -20.38 18.19 4.19
C GLU A 90 -20.54 19.68 3.86
N TYR A 91 -19.61 20.21 3.06
CA TYR A 91 -19.71 21.58 2.59
C TYR A 91 -20.99 21.79 1.77
N PHE A 92 -21.26 20.92 0.79
CA PHE A 92 -22.48 21.01 -0.02
C PHE A 92 -23.75 20.86 0.81
N ALA A 93 -23.73 20.05 1.87
CA ALA A 93 -24.87 19.89 2.78
C ALA A 93 -25.18 21.20 3.54
N HIS A 94 -24.15 21.88 4.04
CA HIS A 94 -24.29 23.13 4.81
C HIS A 94 -24.48 24.37 3.93
N HIS A 95 -23.80 24.44 2.79
CA HIS A 95 -23.68 25.62 1.94
C HIS A 95 -24.34 25.37 0.59
N LEU A 96 -25.64 25.04 0.64
CA LEU A 96 -26.55 24.96 -0.51
C LEU A 96 -26.50 26.17 -1.46
N ARG A 97 -25.88 27.25 -1.00
CA ARG A 97 -25.29 28.34 -1.79
C ARG A 97 -23.85 28.58 -1.31
N PRO A 98 -22.82 28.17 -2.06
CA PRO A 98 -21.46 28.61 -1.80
C PRO A 98 -21.43 30.14 -1.79
N PRO A 99 -20.80 30.81 -0.80
CA PRO A 99 -20.64 32.26 -0.85
C PRO A 99 -19.87 32.64 -2.14
N PRO A 100 -20.35 33.61 -2.94
CA PRO A 100 -19.65 34.01 -4.16
C PRO A 100 -18.22 34.45 -3.83
N GLY A 101 -17.23 33.78 -4.41
CA GLY A 101 -15.81 34.04 -4.17
C GLY A 101 -15.12 33.16 -3.13
N THR A 102 -15.77 32.13 -2.60
CA THR A 102 -15.09 31.10 -1.78
C THR A 102 -14.29 30.15 -2.66
N CYS A 103 -12.97 30.32 -2.65
CA CYS A 103 -12.00 29.47 -3.37
C CYS A 103 -11.90 28.05 -2.76
N PHE A 104 -12.33 27.91 -1.51
CA PHE A 104 -12.02 26.79 -0.62
C PHE A 104 -12.54 25.43 -1.12
N ASP A 105 -13.67 25.42 -1.83
CA ASP A 105 -14.35 24.17 -2.22
C ASP A 105 -13.98 23.72 -3.64
N SER A 106 -13.62 24.68 -4.50
CA SER A 106 -12.93 24.39 -5.76
C SER A 106 -11.61 23.65 -5.48
N ASP A 107 -10.91 24.04 -4.41
CA ASP A 107 -9.63 23.43 -4.04
C ASP A 107 -9.79 21.98 -3.54
N ARG A 108 -10.82 21.67 -2.75
CA ARG A 108 -11.09 20.30 -2.25
C ARG A 108 -11.56 19.36 -3.34
N TYR A 109 -12.51 19.78 -4.19
CA TYR A 109 -12.91 18.98 -5.36
C TYR A 109 -11.73 18.71 -6.31
N GLN A 110 -10.95 19.74 -6.64
CA GLN A 110 -9.76 19.58 -7.46
C GLN A 110 -8.72 18.68 -6.77
N SER A 111 -8.66 18.69 -5.44
CA SER A 111 -7.81 17.80 -4.66
C SER A 111 -8.25 16.33 -4.76
N VAL A 112 -9.55 16.02 -4.61
CA VAL A 112 -10.09 14.66 -4.85
C VAL A 112 -9.67 14.16 -6.23
N ARG A 113 -9.90 14.96 -7.26
CA ARG A 113 -9.56 14.62 -8.65
C ARG A 113 -8.05 14.43 -8.86
N ARG A 114 -7.24 15.35 -8.33
CA ARG A 114 -5.77 15.30 -8.46
C ARG A 114 -5.19 14.08 -7.75
N ASN A 115 -5.66 13.77 -6.55
CA ASN A 115 -5.18 12.63 -5.78
C ASN A 115 -5.66 11.30 -6.40
N THR A 116 -6.91 11.23 -6.86
CA THR A 116 -7.39 10.06 -7.61
C THR A 116 -6.56 9.81 -8.87
N GLN A 117 -6.26 10.88 -9.63
CA GLN A 117 -5.39 10.78 -10.81
C GLN A 117 -3.98 10.30 -10.46
N ARG A 118 -3.38 10.79 -9.36
CA ARG A 118 -2.07 10.30 -8.88
C ARG A 118 -2.11 8.81 -8.53
N ALA A 119 -3.11 8.37 -7.79
CA ALA A 119 -3.27 6.95 -7.45
C ALA A 119 -3.39 6.08 -8.71
N ARG A 120 -4.17 6.55 -9.71
CA ARG A 120 -4.33 5.92 -11.01
C ARG A 120 -3.02 5.82 -11.80
N GLU A 121 -2.20 6.87 -11.76
CA GLU A 121 -0.88 6.91 -12.41
C GLU A 121 0.12 5.96 -11.75
N VAL A 122 0.05 5.80 -10.43
CA VAL A 122 0.96 4.92 -9.66
C VAL A 122 0.56 3.44 -9.76
N LEU A 123 -0.72 3.12 -9.89
CA LEU A 123 -1.22 1.74 -9.88
C LEU A 123 -0.46 0.79 -10.84
N PRO A 124 -0.18 1.14 -12.11
CA PRO A 124 0.59 0.28 -13.01
C PRO A 124 2.02 -0.01 -12.52
N TYR A 125 2.66 0.96 -11.87
CA TYR A 125 4.00 0.79 -11.31
C TYR A 125 3.97 -0.16 -10.11
N LEU A 126 2.98 -0.03 -9.23
CA LEU A 126 2.75 -0.96 -8.13
C LEU A 126 2.49 -2.38 -8.65
N ASP A 127 1.62 -2.54 -9.65
CA ASP A 127 1.34 -3.82 -10.30
C ASP A 127 2.63 -4.46 -10.86
N ALA A 128 3.47 -3.68 -11.55
CA ALA A 128 4.75 -4.14 -12.08
C ALA A 128 5.75 -4.48 -10.96
N THR A 129 5.76 -3.73 -9.86
CA THR A 129 6.60 -4.02 -8.70
C THR A 129 6.23 -5.34 -8.06
N ILE A 130 4.92 -5.60 -7.84
CA ILE A 130 4.43 -6.87 -7.29
C ILE A 130 4.91 -8.06 -8.12
N VAL A 131 4.80 -7.97 -9.45
CA VAL A 131 5.27 -9.04 -10.35
C VAL A 131 6.79 -9.22 -10.29
N ARG A 132 7.56 -8.12 -10.26
CA ARG A 132 9.03 -8.17 -10.26
C ARG A 132 9.61 -8.72 -8.95
N MET A 133 8.96 -8.48 -7.82
CA MET A 133 9.46 -8.91 -6.51
C MET A 133 9.15 -10.37 -6.16
N GLU A 134 8.15 -10.99 -6.81
CA GLU A 134 7.68 -12.32 -6.43
C GLU A 134 8.79 -13.37 -6.49
N ALA A 135 9.47 -13.47 -7.63
CA ALA A 135 10.57 -14.41 -7.82
C ALA A 135 11.76 -14.19 -6.86
N PRO A 136 12.33 -12.97 -6.72
CA PRO A 136 13.44 -12.75 -5.80
C PRO A 136 13.04 -12.97 -4.34
N LEU A 137 11.84 -12.55 -3.92
CA LEU A 137 11.37 -12.76 -2.55
C LEU A 137 11.19 -14.26 -2.27
N THR A 138 10.54 -14.99 -3.18
CA THR A 138 10.38 -16.44 -3.08
C THR A 138 11.73 -17.15 -2.99
N ALA A 139 12.70 -16.77 -3.81
CA ALA A 139 14.03 -17.35 -3.80
C ALA A 139 14.76 -17.10 -2.48
N GLN A 140 14.63 -15.89 -1.93
CA GLN A 140 15.21 -15.55 -0.64
C GLN A 140 14.56 -16.32 0.50
N LEU A 141 13.23 -16.37 0.58
CA LEU A 141 12.52 -17.13 1.60
C LEU A 141 12.83 -18.63 1.55
N ARG A 142 12.97 -19.22 0.35
CA ARG A 142 13.44 -20.60 0.18
C ARG A 142 14.85 -20.80 0.72
N ARG A 143 15.78 -19.89 0.42
CA ARG A 143 17.15 -19.95 0.96
C ARG A 143 17.17 -19.91 2.48
N LEU A 144 16.33 -19.08 3.09
CA LEU A 144 16.20 -19.00 4.55
C LEU A 144 15.66 -20.30 5.14
N LYS A 145 14.60 -20.86 4.54
CA LYS A 145 14.04 -22.16 4.94
C LYS A 145 15.09 -23.27 4.85
N ASP A 146 15.86 -23.30 3.77
CA ASP A 146 16.92 -24.27 3.57
C ASP A 146 18.06 -24.08 4.58
N GLN A 147 18.42 -22.84 4.92
CA GLN A 147 19.41 -22.53 5.95
C GLN A 147 18.94 -23.00 7.32
N GLU A 148 17.72 -22.63 7.74
CA GLU A 148 17.11 -23.13 8.99
C GLU A 148 17.14 -24.65 9.01
N SER A 149 16.65 -25.32 7.96
CA SER A 149 16.64 -26.79 7.91
C SER A 149 18.02 -27.45 8.01
N ARG A 150 19.10 -26.76 7.62
CA ARG A 150 20.49 -27.25 7.74
C ARG A 150 21.04 -27.09 9.15
N PHE A 151 20.75 -25.98 9.83
CA PHE A 151 21.15 -25.77 11.22
C PHE A 151 20.39 -26.68 12.19
N LEU A 152 19.18 -27.09 11.82
CA LEU A 152 18.29 -27.92 12.63
C LEU A 152 18.53 -29.43 12.51
N LYS A 153 19.56 -29.85 11.77
CA LYS A 153 20.00 -31.25 11.76
C LYS A 153 20.76 -31.67 13.02
N TRP A 154 21.05 -30.75 13.94
CA TRP A 154 21.73 -31.05 15.21
C TRP A 154 20.75 -30.84 16.39
N PRO A 155 20.47 -31.85 17.22
CA PRO A 155 19.70 -31.65 18.45
C PRO A 155 20.48 -30.72 19.41
N PRO A 156 19.86 -29.73 20.09
CA PRO A 156 18.44 -29.67 20.46
C PRO A 156 17.69 -28.48 19.82
N TRP A 157 17.98 -28.13 18.56
CA TRP A 157 17.45 -26.90 17.95
C TRP A 157 16.03 -27.08 17.33
N PRO A 158 15.17 -26.05 17.40
CA PRO A 158 13.73 -26.14 17.04
C PRO A 158 13.48 -26.16 15.53
N SER A 159 12.53 -26.97 15.04
CA SER A 159 12.07 -27.04 13.64
C SER A 159 11.95 -25.69 12.90
N PRO A 160 12.01 -25.66 11.54
CA PRO A 160 11.92 -24.42 10.76
C PRO A 160 10.73 -23.57 11.19
N SER A 161 10.88 -22.25 11.20
CA SER A 161 9.83 -21.38 11.71
C SER A 161 8.52 -21.61 10.94
N PRO A 162 7.40 -21.97 11.62
CA PRO A 162 6.11 -22.18 10.95
C PRO A 162 5.63 -20.91 10.23
N GLU A 163 6.07 -19.73 10.69
CA GLU A 163 5.78 -18.43 10.09
C GLU A 163 6.45 -18.29 8.70
N LEU A 164 7.71 -18.68 8.57
CA LEU A 164 8.45 -18.63 7.31
C LEU A 164 7.87 -19.61 6.26
N VAL A 165 7.47 -20.80 6.71
CA VAL A 165 6.82 -21.80 5.84
C VAL A 165 5.47 -21.28 5.35
N ASN A 166 4.63 -20.77 6.25
CA ASN A 166 3.34 -20.20 5.89
C ASN A 166 3.47 -18.99 4.95
N LEU A 167 4.46 -18.10 5.19
CA LEU A 167 4.70 -16.97 4.30
C LEU A 167 5.09 -17.45 2.90
N LEU A 168 6.01 -18.41 2.79
CA LEU A 168 6.47 -18.93 1.50
C LEU A 168 5.33 -19.60 0.72
N ASP A 169 4.51 -20.42 1.39
CA ASP A 169 3.45 -21.19 0.75
C ASP A 169 2.28 -20.31 0.28
N ASN A 170 2.02 -19.21 0.99
CA ASN A 170 0.93 -18.28 0.68
C ASN A 170 1.36 -17.07 -0.16
N LEU A 171 2.67 -16.86 -0.38
CA LEU A 171 3.18 -15.64 -1.02
C LEU A 171 2.52 -15.34 -2.38
N PRO A 172 2.36 -16.31 -3.32
CA PRO A 172 1.71 -16.03 -4.60
C PRO A 172 0.26 -15.57 -4.44
N GLN A 173 -0.51 -16.21 -3.54
CA GLN A 173 -1.89 -15.85 -3.26
C GLN A 173 -1.97 -14.48 -2.60
N THR A 174 -1.09 -14.18 -1.65
CA THR A 174 -1.00 -12.88 -0.96
C THR A 174 -0.70 -11.75 -1.95
N LEU A 175 0.25 -11.94 -2.87
CA LEU A 175 0.57 -10.96 -3.89
C LEU A 175 -0.56 -10.81 -4.93
N SER A 176 -1.22 -11.90 -5.31
CA SER A 176 -2.40 -11.84 -6.17
C SER A 176 -3.55 -11.08 -5.50
N ALA A 177 -3.78 -11.33 -4.20
CA ALA A 177 -4.80 -10.64 -3.42
C ALA A 177 -4.47 -9.14 -3.30
N LEU A 178 -3.21 -8.78 -3.06
CA LEU A 178 -2.76 -7.38 -3.02
C LEU A 178 -3.12 -6.66 -4.33
N ARG A 179 -2.79 -7.24 -5.48
CA ARG A 179 -3.13 -6.67 -6.80
C ARG A 179 -4.62 -6.52 -7.00
N TYR A 180 -5.38 -7.53 -6.59
CA TYR A 180 -6.84 -7.48 -6.66
C TYR A 180 -7.39 -6.32 -5.84
N TYR A 181 -6.98 -6.20 -4.57
CA TYR A 181 -7.45 -5.14 -3.68
C TYR A 181 -7.03 -3.75 -4.15
N CYS A 182 -5.80 -3.55 -4.63
CA CYS A 182 -5.39 -2.26 -5.21
C CYS A 182 -6.29 -1.83 -6.39
N ARG A 183 -6.67 -2.78 -7.25
CA ARG A 183 -7.59 -2.50 -8.38
C ARG A 183 -9.00 -2.19 -7.89
N GLN A 184 -9.50 -2.92 -6.90
CA GLN A 184 -10.82 -2.66 -6.32
C GLN A 184 -10.85 -1.30 -5.62
N THR A 185 -9.83 -0.96 -4.83
CA THR A 185 -9.64 0.37 -4.24
C THR A 185 -9.75 1.46 -5.30
N MET A 186 -9.07 1.32 -6.43
CA MET A 186 -9.19 2.30 -7.52
C MET A 186 -10.58 2.35 -8.15
N GLN A 187 -11.24 1.20 -8.35
CA GLN A 187 -12.60 1.19 -8.90
C GLN A 187 -13.60 1.94 -8.01
N TYR A 188 -13.50 1.76 -6.70
CA TYR A 188 -14.34 2.49 -5.75
C TYR A 188 -13.96 3.97 -5.67
N LEU A 189 -12.67 4.29 -5.70
CA LEU A 189 -12.22 5.68 -5.74
C LEU A 189 -12.67 6.41 -7.02
N ASP A 190 -12.66 5.75 -8.18
CA ASP A 190 -13.17 6.28 -9.44
C ASP A 190 -14.68 6.57 -9.38
N ALA A 191 -15.46 5.71 -8.72
CA ALA A 191 -16.89 5.93 -8.51
C ALA A 191 -17.15 7.15 -7.60
N ILE A 192 -16.34 7.29 -6.55
CA ILE A 192 -16.37 8.42 -5.62
C ILE A 192 -15.98 9.72 -6.34
N GLU A 193 -14.90 9.72 -7.13
CA GLU A 193 -14.50 10.86 -7.97
C GLU A 193 -15.66 11.28 -8.88
N GLY A 194 -16.25 10.33 -9.61
CA GLY A 194 -17.37 10.59 -10.50
C GLY A 194 -18.57 11.20 -9.79
N PHE A 195 -18.89 10.74 -8.57
CA PHE A 195 -19.95 11.33 -7.75
C PHE A 195 -19.63 12.76 -7.32
N VAL A 196 -18.41 13.03 -6.84
CA VAL A 196 -18.01 14.38 -6.43
C VAL A 196 -17.99 15.34 -7.62
N VAL A 197 -17.55 14.91 -8.81
CA VAL A 197 -17.65 15.68 -10.06
C VAL A 197 -19.11 16.02 -10.35
N CYS A 198 -20.01 15.04 -10.27
CA CYS A 198 -21.44 15.26 -10.50
C CYS A 198 -22.02 16.26 -9.49
N LEU A 199 -21.63 16.19 -8.21
CA LEU A 199 -22.04 17.16 -7.20
C LEU A 199 -21.54 18.56 -7.53
N ASN A 200 -20.26 18.71 -7.88
CA ASN A 200 -19.68 20.00 -8.26
C ASN A 200 -20.44 20.61 -9.46
N ASP A 201 -20.70 19.83 -10.50
CA ASP A 201 -21.45 20.30 -11.67
C ASP A 201 -22.90 20.65 -11.32
N PHE A 202 -23.53 19.87 -10.43
CA PHE A 202 -24.88 20.12 -9.95
C PHE A 202 -25.00 21.44 -9.18
N PHE A 203 -24.07 21.70 -8.28
CA PHE A 203 -24.06 22.91 -7.44
C PHE A 203 -23.48 24.14 -8.15
N SER A 204 -22.79 23.96 -9.28
CA SER A 204 -22.40 25.05 -10.18
C SER A 204 -23.60 25.74 -10.84
N ASP A 205 -24.75 25.07 -10.95
CA ASP A 205 -26.01 25.64 -11.42
C ASP A 205 -26.83 26.18 -10.23
N GLU A 206 -26.76 27.50 -10.01
CA GLU A 206 -27.42 28.18 -8.89
C GLU A 206 -28.94 27.92 -8.82
N ARG A 207 -29.62 27.78 -9.97
CA ARG A 207 -31.06 27.55 -10.01
C ARG A 207 -31.40 26.15 -9.54
N ARG A 208 -30.59 25.18 -9.94
CA ARG A 208 -30.73 23.77 -9.57
C ARG A 208 -30.37 23.56 -8.10
N ALA A 209 -29.26 24.11 -7.65
CA ALA A 209 -28.86 24.12 -6.25
C ALA A 209 -29.96 24.71 -5.34
N ALA A 210 -30.53 25.86 -5.72
CA ALA A 210 -31.60 26.49 -4.96
C ALA A 210 -32.92 25.69 -4.92
N ALA A 211 -33.23 24.94 -5.98
CA ALA A 211 -34.44 24.12 -6.05
C ALA A 211 -34.32 22.84 -5.20
N PHE A 212 -33.17 22.19 -5.21
CA PHE A 212 -32.94 20.93 -4.49
C PHE A 212 -32.45 21.14 -3.06
N GLY A 213 -31.72 22.21 -2.76
CA GLY A 213 -31.31 22.54 -1.40
C GLY A 213 -32.47 22.84 -0.46
N ARG A 214 -33.65 23.19 -0.98
CA ARG A 214 -34.87 23.34 -0.16
C ARG A 214 -35.52 22.01 0.22
N ARG A 215 -35.08 20.89 -0.38
CA ARG A 215 -35.63 19.56 -0.10
C ARG A 215 -34.86 18.95 1.07
N ARG A 216 -35.53 18.89 2.22
CA ARG A 216 -34.96 18.34 3.46
C ARG A 216 -34.32 16.96 3.26
N GLU A 217 -35.01 16.06 2.57
CA GLU A 217 -34.53 14.70 2.27
C GLU A 217 -33.19 14.67 1.52
N PHE A 218 -32.96 15.62 0.61
CA PHE A 218 -31.72 15.72 -0.15
C PHE A 218 -30.56 16.21 0.71
N VAL A 219 -30.83 17.20 1.58
CA VAL A 219 -29.84 17.75 2.51
C VAL A 219 -29.46 16.72 3.57
N GLU A 220 -30.45 16.02 4.14
CA GLU A 220 -30.23 14.92 5.09
C GLU A 220 -29.39 13.80 4.45
N ALA A 221 -29.69 13.41 3.20
CA ALA A 221 -28.90 12.40 2.50
C ALA A 221 -27.43 12.83 2.25
N LEU A 222 -27.16 14.12 2.00
CA LEU A 222 -25.79 14.64 1.87
C LEU A 222 -25.06 14.64 3.22
N HIS A 223 -25.75 14.99 4.31
CA HIS A 223 -25.19 14.86 5.66
C HIS A 223 -24.88 13.41 6.02
N ASP A 224 -25.80 12.48 5.75
CA ASP A 224 -25.59 11.06 5.99
C ASP A 224 -24.37 10.52 5.22
N LEU A 225 -24.22 10.92 3.95
CA LEU A 225 -23.06 10.56 3.14
C LEU A 225 -21.75 11.15 3.68
N ALA A 226 -21.76 12.40 4.12
CA ALA A 226 -20.59 13.04 4.74
C ALA A 226 -20.19 12.34 6.04
N ASP A 227 -21.16 11.97 6.88
CA ASP A 227 -20.96 11.22 8.11
C ASP A 227 -20.38 9.83 7.83
N ILE A 228 -20.90 9.13 6.80
CA ILE A 228 -20.37 7.83 6.38
C ILE A 228 -18.93 7.98 5.89
N ALA A 229 -18.65 8.96 5.03
CA ALA A 229 -17.31 9.23 4.53
C ALA A 229 -16.32 9.49 5.69
N ALA A 230 -16.69 10.38 6.62
CA ALA A 230 -15.87 10.73 7.78
C ALA A 230 -15.56 9.52 8.68
N LYS A 231 -16.54 8.65 8.95
CA LYS A 231 -16.35 7.43 9.75
C LYS A 231 -15.52 6.40 9.01
N SER A 232 -15.79 6.22 7.72
CA SER A 232 -15.13 5.20 6.91
C SER A 232 -13.63 5.47 6.71
N GLN A 233 -13.20 6.73 6.71
CA GLN A 233 -11.78 7.08 6.52
C GLN A 233 -10.94 7.15 7.82
N GLU A 234 -11.57 7.07 9.01
CA GLU A 234 -10.90 7.36 10.28
C GLU A 234 -9.64 6.49 10.50
N ALA A 235 -9.74 5.19 10.28
CA ALA A 235 -8.61 4.27 10.38
C ALA A 235 -7.60 4.48 9.23
N ALA A 236 -8.10 4.69 8.01
CA ALA A 236 -7.27 4.80 6.80
C ALA A 236 -6.27 5.97 6.84
N ARG A 237 -6.60 7.05 7.56
CA ARG A 237 -5.69 8.20 7.78
C ARG A 237 -4.35 7.82 8.39
N TYR A 238 -4.29 6.72 9.15
CA TYR A 238 -3.07 6.28 9.82
C TYR A 238 -2.23 5.30 8.99
N HIS A 239 -2.82 4.63 7.99
CA HIS A 239 -2.14 3.58 7.22
C HIS A 239 -0.90 4.08 6.47
N PRO A 240 -0.90 5.24 5.78
CA PRO A 240 0.31 5.80 5.18
C PRO A 240 1.41 6.05 6.22
N GLY A 241 1.05 6.56 7.40
CA GLY A 241 2.00 6.83 8.48
C GLY A 241 2.69 5.57 9.01
N VAL A 242 1.97 4.46 9.11
CA VAL A 242 2.53 3.16 9.50
C VAL A 242 3.50 2.63 8.43
N LEU A 243 3.12 2.69 7.15
CA LEU A 243 4.01 2.29 6.05
C LEU A 243 5.26 3.18 5.95
N TRP A 244 5.10 4.48 6.24
CA TRP A 244 6.20 5.44 6.31
C TRP A 244 7.15 5.13 7.46
N TYR A 245 6.62 4.75 8.63
CA TYR A 245 7.44 4.33 9.78
C TYR A 245 8.35 3.15 9.45
N TYR A 246 7.85 2.17 8.68
CA TYR A 246 8.69 1.05 8.22
C TYR A 246 9.83 1.50 7.30
N LYS A 247 9.56 2.46 6.40
CA LYS A 247 10.58 3.05 5.52
C LYS A 247 11.66 3.81 6.31
N ASP A 248 11.28 4.59 7.32
CA ASP A 248 12.23 5.39 8.11
C ASP A 248 13.08 4.52 9.05
N ARG A 249 12.47 3.51 9.69
CA ARG A 249 13.19 2.55 10.52
C ARG A 249 14.27 1.81 9.74
N GLU A 250 13.99 1.48 8.47
CA GLU A 250 14.97 0.89 7.56
C GLU A 250 16.11 1.88 7.22
N SER A 251 15.78 3.13 6.86
CA SER A 251 16.77 4.17 6.58
C SER A 251 17.74 4.37 7.76
N ILE A 252 17.20 4.40 8.98
CA ILE A 252 17.98 4.51 10.22
C ILE A 252 18.80 3.24 10.46
N HIS A 253 18.30 2.05 10.13
CA HIS A 253 19.06 0.81 10.30
C HIS A 253 20.22 0.70 9.31
N ARG A 254 19.97 0.93 8.01
CA ARG A 254 21.00 0.92 6.95
C ARG A 254 22.10 1.94 7.21
N SER A 255 21.76 3.15 7.65
CA SER A 255 22.76 4.17 7.98
C SER A 255 23.67 3.75 9.13
N ARG A 256 23.15 3.08 10.16
CA ARG A 256 23.97 2.52 11.27
C ARG A 256 24.87 1.38 10.80
N ILE A 257 24.40 0.53 9.90
CA ILE A 257 25.21 -0.59 9.36
C ILE A 257 26.34 -0.06 8.48
N LEU A 258 26.05 0.90 7.60
CA LEU A 258 27.07 1.57 6.77
C LEU A 258 28.12 2.28 7.63
N GLN A 259 27.70 3.00 8.68
CA GLN A 259 28.63 3.60 9.64
C GLN A 259 29.46 2.57 10.40
N GLY A 260 28.87 1.41 10.74
CA GLY A 260 29.58 0.29 11.38
C GLY A 260 30.59 -0.40 10.47
N LEU A 261 30.25 -0.58 9.19
CA LEU A 261 31.13 -1.09 8.14
C LEU A 261 32.31 -0.14 7.91
N ASP A 262 32.07 1.16 7.76
CA ASP A 262 33.13 2.17 7.63
C ASP A 262 34.07 2.18 8.85
N ALA A 263 33.51 2.02 10.06
CA ALA A 263 34.31 1.92 11.28
C ALA A 263 35.14 0.63 11.34
N SER A 264 34.63 -0.49 10.80
CA SER A 264 35.36 -1.76 10.72
C SER A 264 36.48 -1.73 9.69
N VAL A 265 36.22 -1.20 8.49
CA VAL A 265 37.21 -1.05 7.42
C VAL A 265 38.34 -0.12 7.86
N ASN A 266 38.01 0.96 8.57
CA ASN A 266 39.02 1.89 9.12
C ASN A 266 39.83 1.25 10.26
N ARG A 267 39.24 0.30 11.02
CA ARG A 267 39.95 -0.46 12.06
C ARG A 267 40.92 -1.47 11.44
N ASP A 268 40.49 -2.22 10.44
CA ASP A 268 41.30 -3.22 9.74
C ASP A 268 42.46 -2.55 8.97
N HIS A 269 42.20 -1.38 8.37
CA HIS A 269 43.23 -0.59 7.72
C HIS A 269 44.30 -0.10 8.71
N LYS A 270 43.91 0.36 9.90
CA LYS A 270 44.86 0.75 10.97
C LYS A 270 45.69 -0.42 11.49
N ILE A 271 45.09 -1.60 11.64
CA ILE A 271 45.79 -2.81 12.09
C ILE A 271 46.82 -3.23 11.03
N MET A 272 46.44 -3.27 9.75
CA MET A 272 47.36 -3.57 8.64
C MET A 272 48.52 -2.57 8.57
N LEU A 273 48.25 -1.28 8.73
CA LEU A 273 49.30 -0.25 8.75
C LEU A 273 50.25 -0.45 9.93
N SER A 274 49.72 -0.75 11.13
CA SER A 274 50.52 -1.00 12.32
C SER A 274 51.41 -2.23 12.18
N ILE A 275 50.91 -3.32 11.60
CA ILE A 275 51.70 -4.52 11.32
C ILE A 275 52.82 -4.20 10.32
N PHE A 276 52.52 -3.47 9.26
CA PHE A 276 53.51 -3.05 8.27
C PHE A 276 54.64 -2.24 8.91
N PHE A 277 54.30 -1.25 9.75
CA PHE A 277 55.31 -0.46 10.47
C PHE A 277 56.17 -1.32 11.41
N CYS A 278 55.56 -2.26 12.16
CA CYS A 278 56.32 -3.16 13.03
C CYS A 278 57.31 -4.03 12.23
N VAL A 279 56.88 -4.59 11.10
CA VAL A 279 57.76 -5.43 10.25
C VAL A 279 58.90 -4.60 9.66
N VAL A 280 58.62 -3.40 9.15
CA VAL A 280 59.66 -2.51 8.61
C VAL A 280 60.66 -2.13 9.70
N LEU A 281 60.20 -1.83 10.91
CA LEU A 281 61.07 -1.45 12.02
C LEU A 281 61.98 -2.60 12.46
N ILE A 282 61.46 -3.84 12.48
CA ILE A 282 62.25 -5.05 12.74
C ILE A 282 63.31 -5.25 11.66
N VAL A 283 62.96 -5.09 10.37
CA VAL A 283 63.92 -5.22 9.26
C VAL A 283 65.03 -4.17 9.36
N ILE A 284 64.71 -2.92 9.70
CA ILE A 284 65.70 -1.86 9.89
C ILE A 284 66.63 -2.19 11.06
N LEU A 285 66.09 -2.64 12.19
CA LEU A 285 66.88 -3.02 13.36
C LEU A 285 67.81 -4.21 13.09
N VAL A 286 67.34 -5.22 12.36
CA VAL A 286 68.16 -6.37 11.94
C VAL A 286 69.28 -5.92 11.00
N PHE A 287 68.97 -5.02 10.05
CA PHE A 287 69.97 -4.48 9.13
C PHE A 287 71.05 -3.67 9.86
N TRP A 288 70.66 -2.87 10.86
CA TRP A 288 71.58 -2.13 11.73
C TRP A 288 72.41 -3.00 12.69
N ALA A 289 71.93 -4.20 13.02
CA ALA A 289 72.68 -5.13 13.87
C ALA A 289 73.70 -5.96 13.07
N LEU A 290 73.54 -6.04 11.74
CA LEU A 290 74.37 -6.84 10.84
C LEU A 290 75.45 -6.03 10.11
N PHE A 291 75.42 -4.69 10.19
CA PHE A 291 76.39 -3.76 9.60
C PHE A 291 76.85 -2.74 10.64
#